data_AF-A0A5J5GWL6-F1
#
_entry.id   AF-A0A5J5GWL6-F1
#
_cell.length_a   1.000
_cell.length_b   1.000
_cell.length_c   1.000
_cell.angle_alpha   90.00
_cell.angle_beta   90.00
_cell.angle_gamma   90.00
#
_symmetry.space_group_name_H-M   'P 1'
#
loop_
_entity.id
_entity.type
_entity.pdbx_description
1 polymer ?
#
loop_
_entity_poly.entity_id
_entity_poly.type
_entity_poly.pdbx_seq_one_letter_code
_entity_poly.pdbx_strand_id
1 'polypeptide(L)'
;MSGTTPQEERERILKQFSQGEIQILCNCSLLTEGYDEPTIDCIIMARPTKSAAFYTQCIGRGTRRYPGKENCLVLDFYDHRHDVCSLSGMFEEEIDNIVDGESVKKAAARKERKRYLPTMLYMEVKEQEVDLLGKSKFRWRQRGEVWELPIQPKEDIHLIPIAIDRYSVLLVKDQKKEVLYESLGFGYAQGVSEDYARRYGRNFSRRDAAWIKQPATQKQIRLLLNYGIDPSNLTRGEASKVIDRIISRKCQ
;
A
#
# COMPACT_ATOMS: atom_id res chain seq x y z
N MET A 1 -12.40 -9.69 -16.74
CA MET A 1 -13.03 -10.78 -17.51
C MET A 1 -13.66 -11.80 -16.56
N SER A 2 -14.93 -12.17 -16.79
CA SER A 2 -15.75 -13.07 -15.96
C SER A 2 -16.48 -14.11 -16.81
N GLY A 3 -17.02 -15.16 -16.22
CA GLY A 3 -17.70 -16.25 -16.96
C GLY A 3 -18.88 -15.85 -17.84
N THR A 4 -19.36 -14.61 -17.67
CA THR A 4 -20.42 -14.01 -18.49
C THR A 4 -19.87 -13.17 -19.66
N THR A 5 -18.55 -13.00 -19.79
CA THR A 5 -17.94 -12.29 -20.91
C THR A 5 -18.07 -13.12 -22.20
N PRO A 6 -18.71 -12.61 -23.26
CA PRO A 6 -18.85 -13.31 -24.54
C PRO A 6 -17.51 -13.73 -25.13
N GLN A 7 -17.50 -14.78 -25.95
CA GLN A 7 -16.26 -15.31 -26.53
C GLN A 7 -15.53 -14.30 -27.42
N GLU A 8 -16.25 -13.63 -28.34
CA GLU A 8 -15.65 -12.61 -29.22
C GLU A 8 -15.01 -11.46 -28.41
N GLU A 9 -15.70 -11.04 -27.35
CA GLU A 9 -15.21 -9.99 -26.46
C GLU A 9 -13.95 -10.43 -25.71
N ARG A 10 -13.90 -11.70 -25.28
CA ARG A 10 -12.71 -12.29 -24.66
C ARG A 10 -11.53 -12.31 -25.63
N GLU A 11 -11.73 -12.80 -26.85
CA GLU A 11 -10.67 -12.87 -27.87
C GLU A 11 -10.12 -11.47 -28.19
N ARG A 12 -11.01 -10.47 -28.28
CA ARG A 12 -10.63 -9.06 -28.45
C ARG A 12 -9.76 -8.57 -27.30
N ILE A 13 -10.20 -8.74 -26.05
CA ILE A 13 -9.46 -8.31 -24.86
C ILE A 13 -8.07 -8.96 -24.79
N LEU A 14 -7.98 -10.28 -25.05
CA LEU A 14 -6.71 -11.00 -25.01
C LEU A 14 -5.76 -10.51 -26.10
N LYS A 15 -6.27 -10.21 -27.30
CA LYS A 15 -5.47 -9.64 -28.39
C LYS A 15 -4.93 -8.26 -28.03
N GLN A 16 -5.79 -7.38 -27.50
CA GLN A 16 -5.39 -6.04 -27.06
C GLN A 16 -4.37 -6.08 -25.92
N PHE A 17 -4.49 -7.04 -25.00
CA PHE A 17 -3.50 -7.26 -23.94
C PHE A 17 -2.15 -7.69 -24.51
N SER A 18 -2.14 -8.67 -25.42
CA SER A 18 -0.91 -9.14 -26.09
C SER A 18 -0.21 -8.04 -26.90
N GLN A 19 -0.98 -7.10 -27.46
CA GLN A 19 -0.48 -5.93 -28.19
C GLN A 19 -0.04 -4.78 -27.27
N GLY A 20 -0.22 -4.91 -25.95
CA GLY A 20 0.08 -3.86 -24.98
C GLY A 20 -0.92 -2.70 -24.94
N GLU A 21 -2.03 -2.77 -25.69
CA GLU A 21 -3.12 -1.78 -25.61
C GLU A 21 -3.81 -1.83 -24.24
N ILE A 22 -3.94 -3.04 -23.67
CA ILE A 22 -4.39 -3.25 -22.30
C ILE A 22 -3.17 -3.61 -21.45
N GLN A 23 -2.92 -2.79 -20.43
CA GLN A 23 -1.77 -2.98 -19.52
C GLN A 23 -2.09 -3.91 -18.34
N ILE A 24 -3.37 -4.02 -17.95
CA ILE A 24 -3.80 -4.81 -16.78
C ILE A 24 -5.01 -5.65 -17.15
N LEU A 25 -4.87 -6.97 -16.98
CA LEU A 25 -5.94 -7.94 -17.22
C LEU A 25 -6.39 -8.60 -15.91
N CYS A 26 -7.55 -8.19 -15.41
CA CYS A 26 -8.18 -8.85 -14.25
C CYS A 26 -9.01 -10.05 -14.70
N ASN A 27 -8.77 -11.22 -14.11
CA ASN A 27 -9.56 -12.43 -14.37
C ASN A 27 -10.08 -13.06 -13.07
N CYS A 28 -11.30 -13.62 -13.14
CA CYS A 28 -11.89 -14.40 -12.06
C CYS A 28 -12.12 -15.83 -12.54
N SER A 29 -11.17 -16.74 -12.28
CA SER A 29 -11.29 -18.18 -12.53
C SER A 29 -11.58 -18.61 -13.98
N LEU A 30 -11.27 -17.77 -14.97
CA LEU A 30 -11.47 -18.09 -16.38
C LEU A 30 -10.20 -18.42 -17.16
N LEU A 31 -9.07 -17.87 -16.74
CA LEU A 31 -7.79 -18.07 -17.42
C LEU A 31 -7.00 -19.18 -16.75
N THR A 32 -7.66 -20.17 -16.16
CA THR A 32 -7.01 -21.29 -15.47
C THR A 32 -6.50 -22.35 -16.44
N GLU A 33 -7.08 -22.45 -17.64
CA GLU A 33 -6.64 -23.35 -18.72
C GLU A 33 -6.51 -22.58 -20.05
N GLY A 34 -5.45 -22.84 -20.81
CA GLY A 34 -5.35 -22.46 -22.24
C GLY A 34 -4.84 -21.06 -22.60
N TYR A 35 -4.75 -20.09 -21.68
CA TYR A 35 -4.14 -18.78 -21.99
C TYR A 35 -2.66 -18.74 -21.62
N ASP A 36 -1.78 -18.72 -22.64
CA ASP A 36 -0.33 -18.68 -22.49
C ASP A 36 0.23 -17.37 -23.07
N GLU A 37 0.50 -16.40 -22.21
CA GLU A 37 1.04 -15.09 -22.59
C GLU A 37 2.39 -14.87 -21.88
N PRO A 38 3.53 -15.12 -22.57
CA PRO A 38 4.85 -15.04 -21.95
C PRO A 38 5.31 -13.61 -21.66
N THR A 39 4.66 -12.60 -22.27
CA THR A 39 4.95 -11.17 -22.04
C THR A 39 4.64 -10.70 -20.62
N ILE A 40 3.77 -11.42 -19.88
CA ILE A 40 3.36 -11.05 -18.52
C ILE A 40 4.58 -10.96 -17.60
N ASP A 41 4.90 -9.79 -17.08
CA ASP A 41 5.99 -9.51 -16.15
C ASP A 41 5.52 -9.08 -14.75
N CYS A 42 4.21 -8.94 -14.54
CA CYS A 42 3.63 -8.58 -13.26
C CYS A 42 2.40 -9.44 -12.95
N ILE A 43 2.34 -9.99 -11.75
CA ILE A 43 1.22 -10.79 -11.25
C ILE A 43 0.73 -10.20 -9.94
N ILE A 44 -0.57 -9.91 -9.88
CA ILE A 44 -1.24 -9.40 -8.69
C ILE A 44 -2.10 -10.51 -8.10
N MET A 45 -1.67 -11.10 -6.98
CA MET A 45 -2.40 -12.12 -6.26
C MET A 45 -3.38 -11.48 -5.27
N ALA A 46 -4.57 -11.13 -5.76
CA ALA A 46 -5.64 -10.53 -4.96
C ALA A 46 -6.67 -11.58 -4.47
N ARG A 47 -6.33 -12.88 -4.48
CA ARG A 47 -7.22 -13.97 -4.07
C ARG A 47 -6.62 -14.74 -2.89
N PRO A 48 -7.26 -14.73 -1.69
CA PRO A 48 -6.84 -15.60 -0.61
C PRO A 48 -7.01 -17.06 -1.04
N THR A 49 -5.90 -17.79 -1.12
CA THR A 49 -5.87 -19.16 -1.66
C THR A 49 -5.12 -20.08 -0.70
N LYS A 50 -5.72 -21.24 -0.38
CA LYS A 50 -5.06 -22.28 0.44
C LYS A 50 -4.41 -23.40 -0.38
N SER A 51 -4.68 -23.44 -1.69
CA SER A 51 -4.12 -24.42 -2.62
C SER A 51 -2.79 -23.94 -3.16
N ALA A 52 -1.71 -24.63 -2.76
CA ALA A 52 -0.37 -24.36 -3.27
C ALA A 52 -0.27 -24.62 -4.78
N ALA A 53 -1.00 -25.63 -5.27
CA ALA A 53 -1.07 -25.96 -6.70
C ALA A 53 -1.62 -24.79 -7.52
N PHE A 54 -2.77 -24.23 -7.12
CA PHE A 54 -3.38 -23.09 -7.81
C PHE A 54 -2.47 -21.86 -7.76
N TYR A 55 -1.91 -21.57 -6.58
CA TYR A 55 -1.02 -20.44 -6.39
C TYR A 55 0.23 -20.53 -7.28
N THR A 56 0.88 -21.70 -7.33
CA THR A 56 2.04 -21.96 -8.19
C THR A 56 1.67 -21.83 -9.67
N GLN A 57 0.50 -22.32 -10.08
CA GLN A 57 0.03 -22.17 -11.46
C GLN A 57 -0.21 -20.70 -11.84
N CYS A 58 -0.75 -19.90 -10.91
CA CYS A 58 -0.93 -18.47 -11.15
C CYS A 58 0.41 -17.76 -11.33
N ILE A 59 1.36 -17.96 -10.42
CA ILE A 59 2.68 -17.32 -10.51
C ILE A 59 3.46 -17.81 -11.71
N GLY A 60 3.39 -19.11 -12.01
CA GLY A 60 4.06 -19.72 -13.15
C GLY A 60 3.71 -19.09 -14.51
N ARG A 61 2.61 -18.32 -14.59
CA ARG A 61 2.25 -17.59 -15.81
C ARG A 61 3.24 -16.48 -16.15
N GLY A 62 3.68 -15.73 -15.14
CA GLY A 62 4.62 -14.63 -15.32
C GLY A 62 6.08 -15.05 -15.17
N THR A 63 6.40 -16.29 -14.85
CA THR A 63 7.82 -16.75 -14.77
C THR A 63 8.37 -17.22 -16.11
N ARG A 64 7.55 -17.23 -17.17
CA ARG A 64 8.01 -17.60 -18.52
C ARG A 64 9.01 -16.60 -19.07
N ARG A 65 10.04 -17.10 -19.75
CA ARG A 65 11.06 -16.28 -20.42
C ARG A 65 10.46 -15.58 -21.65
N TYR A 66 10.79 -14.32 -21.81
CA TYR A 66 10.40 -13.50 -22.96
C TYR A 66 11.53 -12.51 -23.31
N PRO A 67 11.81 -12.21 -24.60
CA PRO A 67 12.83 -11.23 -24.97
C PRO A 67 12.56 -9.85 -24.33
N GLY A 68 13.56 -9.29 -23.63
CA GLY A 68 13.44 -7.99 -22.95
C GLY A 68 12.83 -8.05 -21.54
N LYS A 69 12.42 -9.23 -21.07
CA LYS A 69 11.91 -9.43 -19.71
C LYS A 69 13.02 -9.89 -18.79
N GLU A 70 13.38 -9.04 -17.83
CA GLU A 70 14.47 -9.32 -16.87
C GLU A 70 13.98 -9.99 -15.58
N ASN A 71 12.75 -9.71 -15.17
CA ASN A 71 12.17 -10.21 -13.93
C ASN A 71 10.64 -10.37 -14.05
N CYS A 72 10.04 -10.94 -13.00
CA CYS A 72 8.59 -10.98 -12.81
C CYS A 72 8.26 -10.43 -11.42
N LEU A 73 7.50 -9.34 -11.37
CA LEU A 73 7.01 -8.76 -10.12
C LEU A 73 5.78 -9.54 -9.65
N VAL A 74 5.80 -10.02 -8.40
CA VAL A 74 4.63 -10.64 -7.76
C VAL A 74 4.16 -9.74 -6.62
N LEU A 75 2.96 -9.19 -6.74
CA LEU A 75 2.29 -8.41 -5.70
C LEU A 75 1.29 -9.33 -4.99
N ASP A 76 1.63 -9.75 -3.77
CA ASP A 76 0.80 -10.66 -2.97
C ASP A 76 0.13 -9.92 -1.81
N PHE A 77 -1.18 -10.13 -1.66
CA PHE A 77 -1.97 -9.54 -0.58
C PHE A 77 -2.38 -10.65 0.39
N TYR A 78 -1.70 -10.72 1.53
CA TYR A 78 -1.97 -11.72 2.55
C TYR A 78 -2.42 -11.09 3.87
N ASP A 79 -3.17 -11.87 4.66
CA ASP A 79 -3.63 -11.52 6.00
C ASP A 79 -3.03 -12.51 6.99
N HIS A 80 -2.35 -12.01 8.03
CA HIS A 80 -1.73 -12.82 9.09
C HIS A 80 -2.73 -13.65 9.91
N ARG A 81 -4.04 -13.41 9.79
CA ARG A 81 -5.07 -14.12 10.57
C ARG A 81 -5.48 -15.45 9.97
N HIS A 82 -5.17 -15.70 8.69
CA HIS A 82 -5.64 -16.86 7.97
C HIS A 82 -4.46 -17.64 7.36
N ASP A 83 -4.45 -18.96 7.52
CA ASP A 83 -3.48 -19.84 6.85
C ASP A 83 -3.81 -19.92 5.35
N VAL A 84 -3.24 -18.98 4.59
CA VAL A 84 -3.28 -18.90 3.13
C VAL A 84 -1.86 -19.05 2.57
N CYS A 85 -1.76 -19.48 1.32
CA CYS A 85 -0.50 -19.53 0.60
C CYS A 85 0.03 -18.12 0.36
N SER A 86 1.31 -17.91 0.67
CA SER A 86 2.09 -16.74 0.25
C SER A 86 3.38 -17.20 -0.44
N LEU A 87 4.02 -16.29 -1.18
CA LEU A 87 5.28 -16.57 -1.85
C LEU A 87 6.36 -16.91 -0.80
N SER A 88 6.47 -16.10 0.26
CA SER A 88 7.39 -16.32 1.38
C SER A 88 7.19 -17.67 2.04
N GLY A 89 5.95 -18.06 2.36
CA GLY A 89 5.65 -19.36 2.96
C GLY A 89 5.88 -20.56 2.03
N MET A 90 6.26 -20.35 0.77
CA MET A 90 6.74 -21.38 -0.14
C MET A 90 8.28 -21.43 -0.25
N PHE A 91 8.98 -20.33 0.00
CA PHE A 91 10.45 -20.29 -0.06
C PHE A 91 11.12 -20.41 1.31
N GLU A 92 10.38 -20.17 2.39
CA GLU A 92 10.85 -20.49 3.74
C GLU A 92 11.17 -21.99 3.80
N GLU A 93 12.47 -22.29 3.91
CA GLU A 93 12.91 -23.61 4.32
C GLU A 93 12.34 -23.86 5.71
N GLU A 94 11.31 -24.69 5.82
CA GLU A 94 11.10 -25.44 7.07
C GLU A 94 12.28 -26.40 7.23
N ILE A 95 13.42 -25.85 7.67
CA ILE A 95 14.44 -26.58 8.42
C ILE A 95 13.81 -26.89 9.78
N ASP A 96 13.03 -27.97 9.86
CA ASP A 96 13.44 -29.13 10.63
C ASP A 96 12.38 -30.25 10.59
N ASN A 97 12.85 -31.44 10.91
CA ASN A 97 12.19 -32.73 10.70
C ASN A 97 10.92 -32.95 11.54
N ILE A 98 10.04 -33.82 11.02
CA ILE A 98 8.88 -34.51 11.65
C ILE A 98 8.26 -33.78 12.86
N VAL A 99 7.13 -33.09 12.62
CA VAL A 99 6.32 -32.50 13.68
C VAL A 99 5.42 -33.58 14.29
N ASP A 100 5.80 -34.06 15.47
CA ASP A 100 4.97 -34.99 16.24
C ASP A 100 3.68 -34.27 16.73
N GLY A 101 2.54 -34.94 16.65
CA GLY A 101 1.22 -34.33 16.89
C GLY A 101 0.63 -33.51 15.72
N GLU A 102 1.24 -33.53 14.53
CA GLU A 102 0.68 -32.91 13.34
C GLU A 102 -0.60 -33.63 12.86
N SER A 103 -1.66 -32.87 12.58
CA SER A 103 -2.88 -33.44 11.99
C SER A 103 -2.62 -33.95 10.55
N VAL A 104 -3.31 -35.01 10.14
CA VAL A 104 -3.24 -35.58 8.77
C VAL A 104 -3.45 -34.51 7.68
N LYS A 105 -4.35 -33.54 7.93
CA LYS A 105 -4.60 -32.43 6.99
C LYS A 105 -3.38 -31.52 6.82
N LYS A 106 -2.71 -31.19 7.92
CA LYS A 106 -1.54 -30.30 7.92
C LYS A 106 -0.33 -30.99 7.27
N ALA A 107 -0.13 -32.28 7.56
CA ALA A 107 0.91 -33.10 6.93
C ALA A 107 0.70 -33.22 5.42
N ALA A 108 -0.55 -33.40 4.95
CA ALA A 108 -0.89 -33.45 3.54
C ALA A 108 -0.61 -32.11 2.83
N ALA A 109 -1.02 -30.98 3.43
CA ALA A 109 -0.77 -29.64 2.89
C ALA A 109 0.74 -29.32 2.80
N ARG A 110 1.52 -29.72 3.80
CA ARG A 110 2.99 -29.57 3.80
C ARG A 110 3.65 -30.41 2.71
N LYS A 111 3.23 -31.67 2.54
CA LYS A 111 3.72 -32.55 1.47
C LYS A 111 3.38 -32.00 0.09
N GLU A 112 2.20 -31.39 -0.05
CA GLU A 112 1.77 -30.72 -1.28
C GLU A 112 2.63 -29.49 -1.58
N ARG A 113 2.90 -28.61 -0.61
CA ARG A 113 3.81 -27.45 -0.77
C ARG A 113 5.20 -27.88 -1.25
N LYS A 114 5.81 -28.89 -0.60
CA LYS A 114 7.13 -29.43 -0.97
C LYS A 114 7.18 -30.00 -2.39
N ARG A 115 6.07 -30.51 -2.93
CA ARG A 115 6.01 -31.00 -4.32
C ARG A 115 6.18 -29.86 -5.34
N TYR A 116 5.74 -28.65 -5.02
CA TYR A 116 5.73 -27.52 -5.97
C TYR A 116 6.93 -26.57 -5.81
N LEU A 117 7.63 -26.59 -4.67
CA LEU A 117 8.89 -25.83 -4.45
C LEU A 117 9.94 -25.98 -5.59
N PRO A 118 10.22 -27.19 -6.13
CA PRO A 118 11.28 -27.38 -7.13
C PRO A 118 11.08 -26.56 -8.41
N THR A 119 9.82 -26.27 -8.78
CA THR A 119 9.51 -25.44 -9.95
C THR A 119 9.89 -23.97 -9.73
N MET A 120 9.87 -23.51 -8.48
CA MET A 120 10.10 -22.11 -8.12
C MET A 120 11.56 -21.81 -7.73
N LEU A 121 12.36 -22.83 -7.42
CA LEU A 121 13.76 -22.68 -6.97
C LEU A 121 14.73 -22.10 -8.02
N TYR A 122 14.32 -22.00 -9.30
CA TYR A 122 15.13 -21.42 -10.37
C TYR A 122 15.12 -19.88 -10.41
N MET A 123 14.49 -19.23 -9.43
CA MET A 123 14.36 -17.78 -9.38
C MET A 123 14.96 -17.22 -8.09
N GLU A 124 15.78 -16.17 -8.21
CA GLU A 124 16.17 -15.36 -7.07
C GLU A 124 14.94 -14.53 -6.64
N VAL A 125 14.45 -14.76 -5.42
CA VAL A 125 13.30 -14.03 -4.87
C VAL A 125 13.80 -12.92 -3.96
N LYS A 126 13.40 -11.69 -4.26
CA LYS A 126 13.60 -10.52 -3.40
C LYS A 126 12.26 -10.11 -2.81
N GLU A 127 12.11 -10.28 -1.51
CA GLU A 127 10.88 -9.93 -0.79
C GLU A 127 11.00 -8.54 -0.15
N GLN A 128 9.93 -7.76 -0.26
CA GLN A 128 9.79 -6.48 0.44
C GLN A 128 8.36 -6.37 0.95
N GLU A 129 8.19 -6.34 2.28
CA GLU A 129 6.89 -6.11 2.90
C GLU A 129 6.51 -4.61 2.79
N VAL A 130 5.29 -4.35 2.29
CA VAL A 130 4.74 -3.01 2.18
C VAL A 130 3.40 -2.96 2.89
N ASP A 131 3.36 -2.26 4.02
CA ASP A 131 2.12 -1.95 4.71
C ASP A 131 1.32 -0.90 3.92
N LEU A 132 0.44 -1.37 3.03
CA LEU A 132 -0.41 -0.56 2.18
C LEU A 132 -1.51 0.17 2.96
N LEU A 133 -1.89 -0.35 4.13
CA LEU A 133 -2.99 0.14 4.96
C LEU A 133 -2.50 0.71 6.31
N GLY A 134 -1.18 0.83 6.45
CA GLY A 134 -0.53 1.25 7.67
C GLY A 134 -0.98 2.62 8.13
N LYS A 135 -0.87 2.85 9.44
CA LYS A 135 -1.04 4.18 10.02
C LYS A 135 -0.16 5.15 9.22
N SER A 136 -0.80 6.09 8.52
CA SER A 136 -0.15 7.12 7.70
C SER A 136 1.21 7.50 8.27
N LYS A 137 2.28 7.32 7.49
CA LYS A 137 3.63 7.74 7.91
C LYS A 137 3.72 9.27 8.04
N PHE A 138 2.68 9.97 7.60
CA PHE A 138 2.51 11.40 7.65
C PHE A 138 1.67 11.86 8.85
N ARG A 139 1.90 13.11 9.25
CA ARG A 139 1.18 13.77 10.34
C ARG A 139 0.08 14.66 9.76
N TRP A 140 -1.10 14.08 9.62
CA TRP A 140 -2.34 14.81 9.32
C TRP A 140 -2.81 15.63 10.52
N ARG A 141 -3.39 16.80 10.25
CA ARG A 141 -4.09 17.67 11.20
C ARG A 141 -5.56 17.72 10.80
N GLN A 142 -6.47 17.70 11.77
CA GLN A 142 -7.89 17.86 11.52
C GLN A 142 -8.34 19.24 11.99
N ARG A 143 -9.03 19.99 11.12
CA ARG A 143 -9.62 21.28 11.43
C ARG A 143 -11.07 21.32 10.95
N GLY A 144 -12.00 21.07 11.89
CA GLY A 144 -13.40 20.83 11.54
C GLY A 144 -13.52 19.55 10.70
N GLU A 145 -14.16 19.66 9.54
CA GLU A 145 -14.30 18.53 8.61
C GLU A 145 -13.15 18.43 7.59
N VAL A 146 -12.23 19.41 7.57
CA VAL A 146 -11.09 19.45 6.65
C VAL A 146 -9.89 18.73 7.27
N TRP A 147 -9.25 17.88 6.48
CA TRP A 147 -7.96 17.27 6.83
C TRP A 147 -6.81 18.00 6.13
N GLU A 148 -5.78 18.36 6.89
CA GLU A 148 -4.62 19.10 6.40
C GLU A 148 -3.37 18.23 6.54
N LEU A 149 -2.68 18.00 5.43
CA LEU A 149 -1.36 17.38 5.38
C LEU A 149 -0.34 18.48 5.09
N PRO A 150 0.46 18.91 6.09
CA PRO A 150 1.58 19.79 5.80
C PRO A 150 2.50 19.14 4.76
N ILE A 151 3.15 19.91 3.89
CA ILE A 151 4.16 19.40 2.96
C ILE A 151 5.51 20.07 3.25
N GLN A 152 5.50 21.40 3.33
CA GLN A 152 6.64 22.25 3.68
C GLN A 152 6.15 23.63 4.17
N PRO A 153 7.03 24.56 4.61
CA PRO A 153 6.56 25.87 5.09
C PRO A 153 5.68 26.59 4.06
N LYS A 154 4.47 26.96 4.47
CA LYS A 154 3.42 27.62 3.65
C LYS A 154 2.86 26.79 2.50
N GLU A 155 3.05 25.47 2.53
CA GLU A 155 2.54 24.55 1.51
C GLU A 155 1.95 23.30 2.16
N ASP A 156 0.63 23.18 2.07
CA ASP A 156 -0.16 22.12 2.71
C ASP A 156 -1.13 21.51 1.66
N ILE A 157 -1.50 20.23 1.82
CA ILE A 157 -2.60 19.61 1.09
C ILE A 157 -3.83 19.55 1.98
N HIS A 158 -4.99 19.92 1.45
CA HIS A 158 -6.26 19.94 2.16
C HIS A 158 -7.22 18.93 1.53
N LEU A 159 -7.81 18.04 2.33
CA LEU A 159 -8.95 17.22 1.95
C LEU A 159 -10.22 17.91 2.44
N ILE A 160 -11.03 18.38 1.48
CA ILE A 160 -12.29 19.07 1.77
C ILE A 160 -13.43 18.11 1.46
N PRO A 161 -14.27 17.73 2.44
CA PRO A 161 -15.43 16.90 2.17
C PRO A 161 -16.44 17.68 1.32
N ILE A 162 -16.95 17.04 0.28
CA ILE A 162 -17.98 17.57 -0.61
C ILE A 162 -19.28 16.75 -0.57
N ALA A 163 -19.20 15.49 -0.14
CA ALA A 163 -20.34 14.62 0.16
C ALA A 163 -19.90 13.48 1.10
N ILE A 164 -20.82 12.57 1.44
CA ILE A 164 -20.51 11.37 2.22
C ILE A 164 -19.43 10.56 1.48
N ASP A 165 -18.30 10.34 2.17
CA ASP A 165 -17.12 9.67 1.64
C ASP A 165 -16.62 10.23 0.29
N ARG A 166 -16.77 11.55 0.07
CA ARG A 166 -16.24 12.22 -1.12
C ARG A 166 -15.48 13.48 -0.73
N TYR A 167 -14.24 13.58 -1.19
CA TYR A 167 -13.31 14.63 -0.86
C TYR A 167 -12.70 15.25 -2.11
N SER A 168 -12.52 16.57 -2.09
CA SER A 168 -11.64 17.27 -3.03
C SER A 168 -10.26 17.46 -2.39
N VAL A 169 -9.21 17.21 -3.17
CA VAL A 169 -7.81 17.35 -2.76
C VAL A 169 -7.29 18.68 -3.30
N LEU A 170 -6.94 19.60 -2.40
CA LEU A 170 -6.44 20.93 -2.77
C LEU A 170 -5.00 21.11 -2.32
N LEU A 171 -4.15 21.63 -3.20
CA LEU A 171 -2.85 22.19 -2.83
C LEU A 171 -3.05 23.62 -2.35
N VAL A 172 -2.55 23.93 -1.16
CA VAL A 172 -2.58 25.28 -0.59
C VAL A 172 -1.16 25.79 -0.48
N LYS A 173 -0.78 26.73 -1.34
CA LYS A 173 0.56 27.34 -1.37
C LYS A 173 0.46 28.85 -1.24
N ASP A 174 1.12 29.41 -0.23
CA ASP A 174 1.08 30.86 0.05
C ASP A 174 -0.37 31.42 0.09
N GLN A 175 -1.29 30.67 0.72
CA GLN A 175 -2.74 30.95 0.80
C GLN A 175 -3.52 30.85 -0.52
N LYS A 176 -2.86 30.60 -1.65
CA LYS A 176 -3.54 30.25 -2.90
C LYS A 176 -3.94 28.79 -2.88
N LYS A 177 -5.14 28.49 -3.37
CA LYS A 177 -5.68 27.14 -3.42
C LYS A 177 -5.77 26.69 -4.87
N GLU A 178 -5.27 25.49 -5.14
CA GLU A 178 -5.33 24.82 -6.43
C GLU A 178 -5.98 23.45 -6.22
N VAL A 179 -6.96 23.09 -7.06
CA VAL A 179 -7.60 21.78 -6.99
C VAL A 179 -6.73 20.78 -7.73
N LEU A 180 -6.26 19.75 -7.03
CA LEU A 180 -5.51 18.65 -7.64
C LEU A 180 -6.42 17.53 -8.12
N TYR A 181 -7.42 17.19 -7.31
CA TYR A 181 -8.39 16.13 -7.60
C TYR A 181 -9.75 16.46 -7.01
N GLU A 182 -10.81 16.04 -7.70
CA GLU A 182 -12.19 16.20 -7.26
C GLU A 182 -12.84 14.84 -6.97
N SER A 183 -13.72 14.81 -5.96
CA SER A 183 -14.65 13.69 -5.70
C SER A 183 -14.01 12.30 -5.47
N LEU A 184 -12.92 12.25 -4.71
CA LEU A 184 -12.26 11.00 -4.33
C LEU A 184 -12.82 10.42 -3.03
N GLY A 185 -12.88 9.09 -2.92
CA GLY A 185 -13.11 8.41 -1.64
C GLY A 185 -11.98 8.71 -0.64
N PHE A 186 -12.26 8.68 0.67
CA PHE A 186 -11.30 9.12 1.69
C PHE A 186 -9.92 8.46 1.55
N GLY A 187 -9.88 7.13 1.37
CA GLY A 187 -8.62 6.39 1.23
C GLY A 187 -7.81 6.79 0.00
N TYR A 188 -8.46 7.03 -1.14
CA TYR A 188 -7.80 7.52 -2.35
C TYR A 188 -7.30 8.95 -2.20
N ALA A 189 -8.13 9.83 -1.63
CA ALA A 189 -7.77 11.22 -1.35
C ALA A 189 -6.54 11.29 -0.43
N GLN A 190 -6.51 10.47 0.61
CA GLN A 190 -5.37 10.33 1.50
C GLN A 190 -4.14 9.79 0.77
N GLY A 191 -4.30 8.72 -0.03
CA GLY A 191 -3.21 8.09 -0.77
C GLY A 191 -2.50 9.04 -1.76
N VAL A 192 -3.25 9.77 -2.58
CA VAL A 192 -2.67 10.73 -3.55
C VAL A 192 -1.99 11.91 -2.84
N SER A 193 -2.53 12.34 -1.71
CA SER A 193 -1.94 13.41 -0.89
C SER A 193 -0.60 12.98 -0.27
N GLU A 194 -0.54 11.76 0.25
CA GLU A 194 0.69 11.20 0.82
C GLU A 194 1.74 10.91 -0.26
N ASP A 195 1.33 10.51 -1.46
CA ASP A 195 2.26 10.35 -2.59
C ASP A 195 2.85 11.70 -3.02
N TYR A 196 2.02 12.76 -3.08
CA TYR A 196 2.51 14.12 -3.31
C TYR A 196 3.52 14.53 -2.21
N ALA A 197 3.21 14.27 -0.95
CA ALA A 197 4.12 14.54 0.16
C ALA A 197 5.42 13.74 0.09
N ARG A 198 5.41 12.51 -0.43
CA ARG A 198 6.62 11.71 -0.69
C ARG A 198 7.49 12.33 -1.78
N ARG A 199 6.88 12.81 -2.87
CA ARG A 199 7.59 13.37 -4.02
C ARG A 199 8.16 14.75 -3.76
N TYR A 200 7.42 15.59 -3.05
CA TYR A 200 7.74 17.02 -2.91
C TYR A 200 8.04 17.47 -1.47
N GLY A 201 7.64 16.69 -0.46
CA GLY A 201 7.86 17.02 0.95
C GLY A 201 9.29 16.71 1.39
N ARG A 202 10.02 17.71 1.92
CA ARG A 202 11.36 17.56 2.51
C ARG A 202 11.34 16.88 3.90
N ASN A 203 10.70 15.70 4.01
CA ASN A 203 10.51 14.95 5.26
C ASN A 203 9.81 15.72 6.40
N PHE A 204 9.27 16.92 6.13
CA PHE A 204 8.68 17.81 7.14
C PHE A 204 7.53 17.15 7.90
N SER A 205 6.78 16.32 7.20
CA SER A 205 5.49 15.80 7.66
C SER A 205 5.56 14.35 8.11
N ARG A 206 6.74 13.72 8.02
CA ARG A 206 6.93 12.36 8.50
C ARG A 206 6.89 12.33 10.03
N ARG A 207 6.29 11.27 10.58
CA ARG A 207 6.18 11.07 12.04
C ARG A 207 7.52 10.83 12.74
N ASP A 208 8.57 10.47 12.01
CA ASP A 208 9.91 10.14 12.49
C ASP A 208 10.97 11.21 12.16
N ALA A 209 10.56 12.37 11.63
CA ALA A 209 11.48 13.40 11.17
C ALA A 209 12.44 13.88 12.27
N ALA A 210 13.74 13.99 11.97
CA ALA A 210 14.79 14.30 12.94
C ALA A 210 14.56 15.60 13.74
N TRP A 211 13.85 16.58 13.16
CA TRP A 211 13.49 17.83 13.83
C TRP A 211 12.55 17.64 15.03
N ILE A 212 11.79 16.54 15.08
CA ILE A 212 10.79 16.26 16.12
C ILE A 212 11.45 16.15 17.49
N LYS A 213 12.65 15.57 17.55
CA LYS A 213 13.43 15.38 18.79
C LYS A 213 14.26 16.61 19.19
N GLN A 214 14.31 17.65 18.34
CA GLN A 214 15.03 18.88 18.67
C GLN A 214 14.29 19.67 19.75
N PRO A 215 14.97 20.55 20.50
CA PRO A 215 14.32 21.46 21.44
C PRO A 215 13.24 22.32 20.77
N ALA A 216 12.18 22.64 21.52
CA ALA A 216 11.12 23.54 21.07
C ALA A 216 11.70 24.89 20.60
N THR A 217 11.17 25.42 19.50
CA THR A 217 11.62 26.72 18.98
C THR A 217 11.22 27.87 19.91
N GLN A 218 11.96 28.99 19.86
CA GLN A 218 11.63 30.21 20.64
C GLN A 218 10.18 30.67 20.44
N LYS A 219 9.63 30.50 19.22
CA LYS A 219 8.23 30.82 18.89
C LYS A 219 7.25 29.89 19.61
N GLN A 220 7.51 28.58 19.63
CA GLN A 220 6.67 27.61 20.33
C GLN A 220 6.73 27.80 21.84
N ILE A 221 7.93 28.03 22.39
CA ILE A 221 8.15 28.33 23.81
C ILE A 221 7.33 29.55 24.22
N ARG A 222 7.47 30.66 23.47
CA ARG A 222 6.71 31.89 23.75
C ARG A 222 5.20 31.66 23.68
N LEU A 223 4.72 30.90 22.69
CA LEU A 223 3.30 30.62 22.55
C LEU A 223 2.78 29.78 23.72
N LEU A 224 3.50 28.73 24.14
CA LEU A 224 3.12 27.88 25.27
C LEU A 224 3.11 28.64 26.60
N LEU A 225 4.10 29.50 26.83
CA LEU A 225 4.15 30.38 28.01
C LEU A 225 2.96 31.34 28.06
N ASN A 226 2.52 31.89 26.91
CA ASN A 226 1.32 32.72 26.85
C ASN A 226 0.03 31.95 27.23
N TYR A 227 0.05 30.63 27.15
CA TYR A 227 -1.03 29.74 27.59
C TYR A 227 -0.80 29.15 28.99
N GLY A 228 0.21 29.62 29.73
CA GLY A 228 0.53 29.13 31.07
C GLY A 228 1.09 27.71 31.10
N ILE A 229 1.61 27.21 29.98
CA ILE A 229 2.16 25.85 29.86
C ILE A 229 3.68 25.94 29.91
N ASP A 230 4.29 25.18 30.83
CA ASP A 230 5.74 25.06 30.95
C ASP A 230 6.34 24.25 29.78
N PRO A 231 7.19 24.85 28.93
CA PRO A 231 7.79 24.18 27.78
C PRO A 231 9.16 23.56 28.06
N SER A 232 9.67 23.63 29.30
CA SER A 232 11.08 23.32 29.64
C SER A 232 11.56 21.94 29.18
N ASN A 233 10.67 20.95 29.15
CA ASN A 233 10.99 19.57 28.78
C ASN A 233 10.35 19.13 27.45
N LEU A 234 9.78 20.07 26.69
CA LEU A 234 9.09 19.72 25.45
C LEU A 234 10.03 19.76 24.26
N THR A 235 10.07 18.64 23.55
CA THR A 235 10.63 18.60 22.19
C THR A 235 9.76 19.42 21.23
N ARG A 236 10.32 19.79 20.09
CA ARG A 236 9.64 20.55 19.03
C ARG A 236 8.36 19.84 18.55
N GLY A 237 8.39 18.51 18.51
CA GLY A 237 7.24 17.68 18.20
C GLY A 237 6.15 17.71 19.28
N GLU A 238 6.53 17.58 20.55
CA GLU A 238 5.59 17.63 21.68
C GLU A 238 4.97 19.01 21.84
N ALA A 239 5.78 20.07 21.74
CA ALA A 239 5.32 21.46 21.74
C ALA A 239 4.30 21.71 20.62
N SER A 240 4.57 21.21 19.40
CA SER A 240 3.61 21.29 18.28
C SER A 240 2.29 20.60 18.60
N LYS A 241 2.31 19.38 19.16
CA LYS A 241 1.09 18.63 19.52
C LYS A 241 0.26 19.36 20.57
N VAL A 242 0.91 19.97 21.56
CA VAL A 242 0.23 20.73 22.62
C VAL A 242 -0.40 21.99 22.03
N ILE A 243 0.33 22.73 21.20
CA ILE A 243 -0.17 23.92 20.49
C ILE A 243 -1.38 23.57 19.60
N ASP A 244 -1.27 22.51 18.80
CA ASP A 244 -2.36 22.06 17.93
C ASP A 244 -3.62 21.75 18.77
N ARG A 245 -3.47 21.10 19.93
CA ARG A 245 -4.58 20.78 20.85
C ARG A 245 -5.25 22.03 21.44
N ILE A 246 -4.48 23.08 21.75
CA ILE A 246 -5.00 24.36 22.25
C ILE A 246 -5.78 25.09 21.16
N ILE A 247 -5.23 25.12 19.94
CA ILE A 247 -5.85 25.78 18.79
C ILE A 247 -7.15 25.08 18.41
N SER A 248 -7.16 23.74 18.34
CA SER A 248 -8.37 22.96 18.02
C SER A 248 -9.51 23.16 19.03
N ARG A 249 -9.20 23.38 20.32
CA ARG A 249 -10.21 23.66 21.37
C ARG A 249 -10.84 25.05 21.29
N LYS A 250 -10.21 26.01 20.60
CA LYS A 250 -10.74 27.37 20.43
C LYS A 250 -11.59 27.56 19.17
N CYS A 251 -11.62 26.58 18.27
CA CYS A 251 -12.40 26.62 17.03
C CYS A 251 -13.73 25.84 17.12
N GLN A 252 -14.05 25.28 18.29
CA GLN A 252 -15.42 24.90 18.68
C GLN A 252 -16.04 26.04 19.47
#